data_AF-A0A7C4APM0-F1
#
_entry.id   AF-A0A7C4APM0-F1
#
_cell.length_a   1.000
_cell.length_b   1.000
_cell.length_c   1.000
_cell.angle_alpha   90.00
_cell.angle_beta   90.00
_cell.angle_gamma   90.00
#
_symmetry.space_group_name_H-M   'P 1'
#
loop_
_entity.id
_entity.type
_entity.pdbx_description
1 polymer ?
#
loop_
_entity_poly.entity_id
_entity_poly.type
_entity_poly.pdbx_seq_one_letter_code
_entity_poly.pdbx_strand_id
1 'polypeptide(L)'
;MNALKPQPRNNQHHREAMPAVRPPHNLLSVLLLLCYGAALYLCSCSHGNDHTTAAHQKTLPIEVSAKADPTTATTNQTITFTLTVLYRSDITVQLPEIGSRIAGLRIVDFGEQGPRESDNRKEYVKWFSLRGDIAGSYIIPSLTVFWSAPDNATPHEVHTPQIFIEISGSPTKPEQADICDIKPPVEVPRAVPWWALAAGAVLLSAGSGCAILFYKRRMQRRKNELKKAAHEIAFEALEKLRQEQLIEQGLVQEYYFRLSDIFRRYIEHRFTLPAVEQTTQELLPEIMNLDTHPKIKTQMREVLTQADMVKFAKYLPADQEITEHYNKVIEIIAATKIEPPPDQQQHTTKNTVQSAPEMHVQQHQKNQHQGGL
;
A
#
# COMPACT_ATOMS: atom_id res chain seq x y z
N MET A 1 -39.04 -32.89 56.23
CA MET A 1 -37.79 -32.26 56.70
C MET A 1 -36.82 -32.29 55.54
N ASN A 2 -37.04 -31.43 54.54
CA ASN A 2 -36.43 -30.12 54.34
C ASN A 2 -34.89 -30.12 54.14
N ALA A 3 -34.53 -29.57 52.98
CA ALA A 3 -33.28 -28.93 52.60
C ALA A 3 -32.07 -29.81 52.25
N LEU A 4 -31.75 -29.85 50.95
CA LEU A 4 -30.50 -29.28 50.45
C LEU A 4 -30.65 -28.93 48.96
N LYS A 5 -30.78 -27.63 48.72
CA LYS A 5 -30.84 -26.97 47.41
C LYS A 5 -29.40 -26.66 46.97
N PRO A 6 -28.99 -26.95 45.71
CA PRO A 6 -27.68 -26.53 45.23
C PRO A 6 -27.65 -25.03 44.88
N GLN A 7 -26.61 -24.35 45.34
CA GLN A 7 -26.26 -22.96 45.04
C GLN A 7 -25.73 -22.81 43.60
N PRO A 8 -25.97 -21.68 42.90
CA PRO A 8 -25.41 -21.43 41.58
C PRO A 8 -23.95 -20.92 41.66
N ARG A 9 -23.08 -21.51 40.83
CA ARG A 9 -21.70 -21.06 40.65
C ARG A 9 -21.69 -19.82 39.75
N ASN A 10 -21.44 -18.67 40.38
CA ASN A 10 -21.23 -17.36 39.78
C ASN A 10 -19.99 -17.37 38.87
N ASN A 11 -20.17 -17.27 37.55
CA ASN A 11 -19.12 -16.99 36.58
C ASN A 11 -19.07 -15.47 36.35
N GLN A 12 -18.28 -14.77 37.16
CA GLN A 12 -17.85 -13.41 36.83
C GLN A 12 -16.62 -13.49 35.94
N HIS A 13 -16.80 -13.05 34.69
CA HIS A 13 -15.73 -12.72 33.76
C HIS A 13 -14.79 -11.69 34.39
N HIS A 14 -13.58 -12.11 34.74
CA HIS A 14 -12.45 -11.21 34.83
C HIS A 14 -12.09 -10.75 33.41
N ARG A 15 -12.66 -9.61 32.99
CA ARG A 15 -12.08 -8.79 31.92
C ARG A 15 -10.88 -8.07 32.52
N GLU A 16 -9.69 -8.59 32.25
CA GLU A 16 -8.46 -7.84 32.49
C GLU A 16 -8.42 -6.63 31.56
N ALA A 17 -8.31 -5.46 32.18
CA ALA A 17 -8.23 -4.17 31.53
C ALA A 17 -6.84 -3.99 30.91
N MET A 18 -6.80 -3.86 29.58
CA MET A 18 -5.63 -3.36 28.87
C MET A 18 -5.46 -1.84 29.12
N PRO A 19 -4.23 -1.34 29.29
CA PRO A 19 -3.99 0.09 29.47
C PRO A 19 -4.23 0.86 28.16
N ALA A 20 -5.02 1.93 28.29
CA ALA A 20 -5.34 2.88 27.23
C ALA A 20 -4.10 3.68 26.81
N VAL A 21 -3.68 3.53 25.55
CA VAL A 21 -2.72 4.41 24.89
C VAL A 21 -3.48 5.64 24.38
N ARG A 22 -3.08 6.83 24.86
CA ARG A 22 -3.57 8.15 24.47
C ARG A 22 -2.36 9.07 24.25
N PRO A 23 -2.49 10.15 23.44
CA PRO A 23 -1.98 10.27 22.06
C PRO A 23 -0.83 11.30 21.93
N PRO A 24 -0.19 11.49 20.77
CA PRO A 24 0.47 12.75 20.46
C PRO A 24 -0.54 13.73 19.86
N HIS A 25 -1.02 14.62 20.72
CA HIS A 25 -1.78 15.84 20.41
C HIS A 25 -0.80 16.90 19.91
N ASN A 26 -0.75 17.12 18.59
CA ASN A 26 -0.13 18.29 17.96
C ASN A 26 -0.70 18.41 16.54
N LEU A 27 -1.86 19.03 16.40
CA LEU A 27 -2.38 19.58 15.14
C LEU A 27 -3.69 20.36 15.32
N LEU A 28 -4.42 20.16 16.43
CA LEU A 28 -5.67 20.87 16.71
C LEU A 28 -5.50 22.14 17.58
N SER A 29 -4.32 22.38 18.17
CA SER A 29 -4.03 23.60 18.97
C SER A 29 -3.46 24.77 18.14
N VAL A 30 -3.06 24.55 16.89
CA VAL A 30 -2.50 25.60 16.02
C VAL A 30 -3.58 26.26 15.17
N LEU A 31 -4.74 25.62 14.96
CA LEU A 31 -5.85 26.20 14.19
C LEU A 31 -6.78 27.11 15.01
N LEU A 32 -6.68 27.09 16.35
CA LEU A 32 -7.54 27.88 17.25
C LEU A 32 -6.89 29.20 17.71
N LEU A 33 -5.64 29.48 17.30
CA LEU A 33 -4.88 30.68 17.65
C LEU A 33 -4.76 31.71 16.51
N LEU A 34 -5.37 31.46 15.35
CA LEU A 34 -5.50 32.43 14.23
C LEU A 34 -6.89 33.06 14.11
N CYS A 35 -7.83 32.70 14.99
CA CYS A 35 -9.15 33.36 15.10
C CYS A 35 -9.20 34.48 16.14
N TYR A 36 -8.08 34.82 16.79
CA TYR A 36 -7.98 35.86 17.82
C TYR A 36 -7.24 37.14 17.35
N GLY A 37 -7.01 37.28 16.04
CA GLY A 37 -6.19 38.35 15.45
C GLY A 37 -6.94 39.43 14.65
N ALA A 38 -8.27 39.43 14.58
CA ALA A 38 -9.02 40.42 13.79
C ALA A 38 -10.29 40.96 14.47
N ALA A 39 -10.37 40.87 15.80
CA ALA A 39 -11.50 41.36 16.61
C ALA A 39 -11.17 42.60 17.47
N LEU A 40 -10.01 43.26 17.27
CA LEU A 40 -9.65 44.49 17.99
C LEU A 40 -8.95 45.52 17.08
N TYR A 41 -9.67 45.99 16.05
CA TYR A 41 -9.50 47.36 15.56
C TYR A 41 -10.87 48.04 15.60
N LEU A 42 -11.23 48.45 16.82
CA LEU A 42 -12.31 49.38 17.08
C LEU A 42 -11.87 50.79 16.69
N CYS A 43 -12.84 51.51 16.12
CA CYS A 43 -13.13 52.92 16.37
C CYS A 43 -12.18 53.99 15.80
N SER A 44 -12.71 54.75 14.84
CA SER A 44 -12.66 56.22 14.95
C SER A 44 -13.89 56.83 14.29
N CYS A 45 -14.52 57.73 15.06
CA CYS A 45 -15.73 58.46 14.78
C CYS A 45 -15.53 59.64 13.80
N SER A 46 -16.59 60.03 13.09
CA SER A 46 -17.15 61.39 13.14
C SER A 46 -18.49 61.39 12.39
N HIS A 47 -19.63 61.53 13.06
CA HIS A 47 -20.35 62.79 13.28
C HIS A 47 -20.67 63.58 12.00
N GLY A 48 -21.96 63.61 11.67
CA GLY A 48 -22.57 64.44 10.63
C GLY A 48 -24.08 64.29 10.72
N ASN A 49 -24.70 65.05 11.63
CA ASN A 49 -26.15 65.25 11.65
C ASN A 49 -26.53 66.10 10.45
N ASP A 50 -27.53 65.69 9.69
CA ASP A 50 -28.41 66.62 9.00
C ASP A 50 -29.85 66.08 9.03
N HIS A 51 -30.70 66.85 9.69
CA HIS A 51 -32.15 66.70 9.65
C HIS A 51 -32.66 67.21 8.31
N THR A 52 -33.43 66.45 7.54
CA THR A 52 -34.64 67.02 6.90
C THR A 52 -35.62 65.96 6.38
N THR A 53 -36.89 66.17 6.77
CA THR A 53 -38.13 65.83 6.06
C THR A 53 -38.50 64.36 5.86
N ALA A 54 -39.32 63.87 6.79
CA ALA A 54 -40.29 62.82 6.57
C ALA A 54 -41.24 63.21 5.42
N ALA A 55 -41.05 62.59 4.26
CA ALA A 55 -42.06 62.54 3.22
C ALA A 55 -42.97 61.34 3.50
N HIS A 56 -44.28 61.60 3.61
CA HIS A 56 -45.33 60.58 3.62
C HIS A 56 -45.16 59.65 2.41
N GLN A 57 -44.56 58.47 2.62
CA GLN A 57 -44.59 57.40 1.63
C GLN A 57 -45.94 56.70 1.73
N LYS A 58 -46.78 56.95 0.74
CA LYS A 58 -47.97 56.15 0.43
C LYS A 58 -47.51 54.69 0.31
N THR A 59 -47.72 53.89 1.35
CA THR A 59 -47.32 52.48 1.38
C THR A 59 -48.15 51.71 0.36
N LEU A 60 -47.51 51.30 -0.72
CA LEU A 60 -48.14 50.51 -1.78
C LEU A 60 -48.56 49.13 -1.21
N PRO A 61 -49.68 48.55 -1.66
CA PRO A 61 -50.17 47.25 -1.19
C PRO A 61 -49.23 46.09 -1.53
N ILE A 62 -48.39 46.27 -2.55
CA ILE A 62 -47.34 45.35 -2.99
C ILE A 62 -46.12 46.17 -3.43
N GLU A 63 -44.94 45.66 -3.13
CA GLU A 63 -43.64 46.18 -3.53
C GLU A 63 -42.83 45.04 -4.14
N VAL A 64 -42.36 45.24 -5.37
CA VAL A 64 -41.59 44.24 -6.11
C VAL A 64 -40.24 44.85 -6.45
N SER A 65 -39.16 44.22 -5.99
CA SER A 65 -37.78 44.63 -6.25
C SER A 65 -37.03 43.51 -6.95
N ALA A 66 -36.35 43.86 -8.04
CA ALA A 66 -35.43 42.96 -8.75
C ALA A 66 -34.02 43.57 -8.69
N LYS A 67 -33.03 42.77 -8.29
CA LYS A 67 -31.63 43.20 -8.20
C LYS A 67 -30.73 42.14 -8.80
N ALA A 68 -29.65 42.56 -9.46
CA ALA A 68 -28.57 41.69 -9.88
C ALA A 68 -27.25 42.17 -9.27
N ASP A 69 -26.47 41.25 -8.72
CA ASP A 69 -25.17 41.56 -8.11
C ASP A 69 -24.12 40.48 -8.46
N PRO A 70 -23.00 40.85 -9.11
CA PRO A 70 -22.70 42.16 -9.69
C PRO A 70 -23.45 42.41 -11.01
N THR A 71 -23.67 43.68 -11.38
CA THR A 71 -24.19 44.06 -12.71
C THR A 71 -23.12 44.03 -13.81
N THR A 72 -21.84 43.99 -13.42
CA THR A 72 -20.69 43.83 -14.32
C THR A 72 -19.89 42.60 -13.91
N ALA A 73 -19.67 41.65 -14.81
CA ALA A 73 -18.98 40.40 -14.51
C ALA A 73 -18.00 40.01 -15.63
N THR A 74 -17.06 39.13 -15.32
CA THR A 74 -16.18 38.51 -16.34
C THR A 74 -16.77 37.19 -16.84
N THR A 75 -16.38 36.72 -18.03
CA THR A 75 -16.67 35.35 -18.48
C THR A 75 -16.30 34.33 -17.38
N ASN A 76 -17.18 33.36 -17.11
CA ASN A 76 -17.10 32.38 -16.01
C ASN A 76 -17.31 32.90 -14.58
N GLN A 77 -17.62 34.18 -14.37
CA GLN A 77 -18.04 34.70 -13.06
C GLN A 77 -19.57 34.56 -12.88
N THR A 78 -20.01 34.22 -11.67
CA THR A 78 -21.43 34.07 -11.32
C THR A 78 -22.04 35.42 -10.93
N ILE A 79 -23.25 35.68 -11.41
CA ILE A 79 -24.08 36.84 -11.08
C ILE A 79 -25.32 36.35 -10.33
N THR A 80 -25.65 36.96 -9.20
CA THR A 80 -26.85 36.60 -8.44
C THR A 80 -27.98 37.55 -8.81
N PHE A 81 -29.05 37.02 -9.38
CA PHE A 81 -30.29 37.75 -9.59
C PHE A 81 -31.30 37.40 -8.49
N THR A 82 -31.83 38.41 -7.80
CA THR A 82 -32.78 38.25 -6.70
C THR A 82 -34.05 39.06 -6.96
N LEU A 83 -35.19 38.37 -6.93
CA LEU A 83 -36.53 38.95 -6.93
C LEU A 83 -37.08 38.90 -5.50
N THR A 84 -37.42 40.07 -4.95
CA THR A 84 -38.08 40.22 -3.65
C THR A 84 -39.48 40.78 -3.87
N VAL A 85 -40.48 40.08 -3.37
CA VAL A 85 -41.88 40.48 -3.41
C VAL A 85 -42.39 40.66 -1.99
N LEU A 86 -42.66 41.90 -1.61
CA LEU A 86 -43.22 42.30 -0.33
C LEU A 86 -44.66 42.69 -0.54
N TYR A 87 -45.59 41.98 0.10
CA TYR A 87 -47.02 42.21 -0.10
C TYR A 87 -47.78 42.09 1.22
N ARG A 88 -48.93 42.77 1.32
CA ARG A 88 -49.78 42.65 2.51
C ARG A 88 -50.35 41.24 2.65
N SER A 89 -50.54 40.77 3.89
CA SER A 89 -51.04 39.41 4.14
C SER A 89 -52.45 39.12 3.62
N ASP A 90 -53.24 40.15 3.30
CA ASP A 90 -54.64 40.10 2.85
C ASP A 90 -54.83 40.06 1.33
N ILE A 91 -53.75 40.14 0.54
CA ILE A 91 -53.80 40.07 -0.93
C ILE A 91 -53.22 38.77 -1.47
N THR A 92 -53.75 38.32 -2.61
CA THR A 92 -53.25 37.13 -3.32
C THR A 92 -52.30 37.56 -4.42
N VAL A 93 -51.11 36.95 -4.49
CA VAL A 93 -50.06 37.26 -5.46
C VAL A 93 -49.73 36.03 -6.32
N GLN A 94 -49.65 36.23 -7.63
CA GLN A 94 -49.18 35.24 -8.60
C GLN A 94 -47.79 35.64 -9.10
N LEU A 95 -46.81 34.77 -8.85
CA LEU A 95 -45.41 34.99 -9.21
C LEU A 95 -45.15 34.59 -10.66
N PRO A 96 -44.32 35.34 -11.41
CA PRO A 96 -43.98 35.01 -12.79
C PRO A 96 -43.02 33.83 -12.88
N GLU A 97 -43.09 33.08 -13.99
CA GLU A 97 -42.07 32.12 -14.38
C GLU A 97 -40.86 32.82 -15.00
N ILE A 98 -39.72 32.80 -14.29
CA ILE A 98 -38.52 33.58 -14.65
C ILE A 98 -37.56 32.76 -15.52
N GLY A 99 -37.48 31.44 -15.30
CA GLY A 99 -36.43 30.59 -15.86
C GLY A 99 -36.36 30.56 -17.40
N SER A 100 -37.49 30.72 -18.08
CA SER A 100 -37.58 30.72 -19.55
C SER A 100 -37.33 32.09 -20.20
N ARG A 101 -37.29 33.17 -19.40
CA ARG A 101 -37.22 34.56 -19.90
C ARG A 101 -35.81 35.16 -19.89
N ILE A 102 -34.84 34.49 -19.25
CA ILE A 102 -33.45 34.96 -19.18
C ILE A 102 -32.71 34.47 -20.43
N ALA A 103 -32.65 35.31 -21.47
CA ALA A 103 -31.96 35.00 -22.71
C ALA A 103 -30.45 35.26 -22.60
N GLY A 104 -29.64 34.30 -23.04
CA GLY A 104 -28.18 34.46 -23.19
C GLY A 104 -27.35 34.29 -21.90
N LEU A 105 -27.98 34.19 -20.73
CA LEU A 105 -27.32 33.80 -19.49
C LEU A 105 -27.75 32.39 -19.08
N ARG A 106 -26.78 31.57 -18.70
CA ARG A 106 -27.02 30.22 -18.20
C ARG A 106 -27.43 30.28 -16.73
N ILE A 107 -28.51 29.58 -16.36
CA ILE A 107 -28.88 29.35 -14.97
C ILE A 107 -28.02 28.21 -14.42
N VAL A 108 -27.18 28.52 -13.44
CA VAL A 108 -26.29 27.56 -12.75
C VAL A 108 -27.01 26.93 -11.56
N ASP A 109 -27.77 27.73 -10.82
CA ASP A 109 -28.52 27.31 -9.64
C ASP A 109 -29.71 28.26 -9.39
N PHE A 110 -30.71 27.82 -8.64
CA PHE A 110 -31.85 28.66 -8.25
C PHE A 110 -32.47 28.20 -6.93
N GLY A 111 -33.12 29.12 -6.23
CA GLY A 111 -33.84 28.80 -5.01
C GLY A 111 -34.90 29.84 -4.67
N GLU A 112 -35.74 29.49 -3.70
CA GLU A 112 -36.80 30.34 -3.19
C GLU A 112 -36.84 30.29 -1.66
N GLN A 113 -37.21 31.41 -1.05
CA GLN A 113 -37.38 31.58 0.39
C GLN A 113 -38.64 32.39 0.64
N GLY A 114 -39.60 31.81 1.36
CA GLY A 114 -40.82 32.50 1.79
C GLY A 114 -42.12 31.76 1.45
N PRO A 115 -43.28 32.38 1.74
CA PRO A 115 -43.39 33.71 2.33
C PRO A 115 -43.01 33.73 3.83
N ARG A 116 -42.12 34.63 4.23
CA ARG A 116 -41.88 34.96 5.64
C ARG A 116 -42.86 36.06 6.05
N GLU A 117 -43.56 35.87 7.15
CA GLU A 117 -44.56 36.83 7.62
C GLU A 117 -43.97 37.72 8.73
N SER A 118 -44.05 39.03 8.55
CA SER A 118 -43.58 40.04 9.49
C SER A 118 -44.46 41.29 9.38
N ASP A 119 -45.00 41.77 10.50
CA ASP A 119 -45.73 43.04 10.61
C ASP A 119 -46.83 43.25 9.51
N ASN A 120 -47.74 42.28 9.39
CA ASN A 120 -48.85 42.26 8.42
C ASN A 120 -48.40 42.29 6.92
N ARG A 121 -47.14 41.91 6.66
CA ARG A 121 -46.58 41.72 5.33
C ARG A 121 -45.98 40.33 5.18
N LYS A 122 -46.06 39.79 3.97
CA LYS A 122 -45.42 38.57 3.53
C LYS A 122 -44.29 38.93 2.58
N GLU A 123 -43.12 38.36 2.83
CA GLU A 123 -41.93 38.50 1.99
C GLU A 123 -41.63 37.18 1.30
N TYR A 124 -41.60 37.20 -0.03
CA TYR A 124 -41.13 36.09 -0.84
C TYR A 124 -39.88 36.51 -1.62
N VAL A 125 -38.84 35.68 -1.57
CA VAL A 125 -37.56 35.92 -2.23
C VAL A 125 -37.26 34.75 -3.15
N LYS A 126 -36.92 35.04 -4.41
CA LYS A 126 -36.46 34.04 -5.37
C LYS A 126 -35.13 34.48 -5.97
N TRP A 127 -34.15 33.61 -5.97
CA TRP A 127 -32.81 33.92 -6.45
C TRP A 127 -32.35 32.93 -7.52
N PHE A 128 -31.53 33.42 -8.44
CA PHE A 128 -30.93 32.68 -9.54
C PHE A 128 -29.45 33.01 -9.63
N SER A 129 -28.62 31.97 -9.68
CA SER A 129 -27.20 32.08 -10.00
C SER A 129 -27.04 32.00 -11.52
N LEU A 130 -26.69 33.11 -12.15
CA LEU A 130 -26.57 33.26 -13.58
C LEU A 130 -25.10 33.32 -14.00
N ARG A 131 -24.77 32.81 -15.19
CA ARG A 131 -23.42 32.88 -15.76
C ARG A 131 -23.48 33.11 -17.26
N GLY A 132 -22.71 34.06 -17.77
CA GLY A 132 -22.55 34.23 -19.22
C GLY A 132 -21.28 33.55 -19.73
N ASP A 133 -21.45 32.83 -20.84
CA ASP A 133 -20.37 32.12 -21.52
C ASP A 133 -19.68 33.02 -22.57
N ILE A 134 -20.36 34.07 -23.04
CA ILE A 134 -19.89 34.99 -24.08
C ILE A 134 -19.84 36.42 -23.51
N ALA A 135 -18.82 37.18 -23.89
CA ALA A 135 -18.73 38.60 -23.54
C ALA A 135 -19.78 39.41 -24.32
N GLY A 136 -20.47 40.32 -23.64
CA GLY A 136 -21.53 41.13 -24.24
C GLY A 136 -22.47 41.72 -23.19
N SER A 137 -23.41 42.52 -23.68
CA SER A 137 -24.47 43.12 -22.87
C SER A 137 -25.70 42.23 -22.89
N TYR A 138 -26.14 41.79 -21.72
CA TYR A 138 -27.32 40.97 -21.50
C TYR A 138 -28.38 41.76 -20.78
N ILE A 139 -29.64 41.37 -20.99
CA ILE A 139 -30.75 42.07 -20.38
C ILE A 139 -31.69 41.08 -19.70
N ILE A 140 -31.93 41.28 -18.41
CA ILE A 140 -33.00 40.60 -17.68
C ILE A 140 -34.28 41.42 -17.93
N PRO A 141 -35.30 40.85 -18.60
CA PRO A 141 -36.50 41.57 -18.95
C PRO A 141 -37.30 41.96 -17.70
N SER A 142 -38.11 43.01 -17.85
CA SER A 142 -39.12 43.37 -16.86
C SER A 142 -40.04 42.18 -16.56
N LEU A 143 -40.24 41.88 -15.28
CA LEU A 143 -41.11 40.83 -14.80
C LEU A 143 -42.42 41.44 -14.33
N THR A 144 -43.54 40.86 -14.76
CA THR A 144 -44.87 41.25 -14.32
C THR A 144 -45.31 40.34 -13.18
N VAL A 145 -45.61 40.93 -12.02
CA VAL A 145 -46.24 40.24 -10.89
C VAL A 145 -47.70 40.64 -10.86
N PHE A 146 -48.59 39.65 -10.85
CA PHE A 146 -50.04 39.88 -10.77
C PHE A 146 -50.51 39.76 -9.32
N TRP A 147 -51.38 40.65 -8.88
CA TRP A 147 -52.00 40.58 -7.55
C TRP A 147 -53.48 40.94 -7.58
N SER A 148 -54.27 40.39 -6.67
CA SER A 148 -55.70 40.66 -6.53
C SER A 148 -56.03 41.13 -5.12
N ALA A 149 -56.81 42.20 -5.01
CA ALA A 149 -57.38 42.65 -3.75
C ALA A 149 -58.52 41.69 -3.33
N PRO A 150 -58.81 41.56 -2.02
CA PRO A 150 -59.91 40.73 -1.54
C PRO A 150 -61.30 41.20 -2.02
N ASP A 151 -61.45 42.50 -2.31
CA ASP A 151 -62.73 43.11 -2.68
C ASP A 151 -63.01 43.16 -4.19
N ASN A 152 -62.03 42.83 -5.05
CA ASN A 152 -62.20 42.88 -6.51
C ASN A 152 -61.32 41.87 -7.24
N ALA A 153 -61.91 41.08 -8.15
CA ALA A 153 -61.26 39.96 -8.83
C ALA A 153 -60.42 40.36 -10.07
N THR A 154 -60.26 41.67 -10.33
CA THR A 154 -59.42 42.16 -11.44
C THR A 154 -57.95 42.11 -11.03
N PRO A 155 -57.09 41.33 -11.71
CA PRO A 155 -55.67 41.27 -11.40
C PRO A 155 -55.00 42.60 -11.75
N HIS A 156 -54.25 43.14 -10.81
CA HIS A 156 -53.40 44.30 -10.99
C HIS A 156 -51.97 43.84 -11.31
N GLU A 157 -51.31 44.57 -12.20
CA GLU A 157 -49.96 44.28 -12.67
C GLU A 157 -48.95 45.23 -12.02
N VAL A 158 -47.84 44.66 -11.55
CA VAL A 158 -46.66 45.42 -11.11
C VAL A 158 -45.44 44.92 -11.87
N HIS A 159 -44.73 45.84 -12.48
CA HIS A 159 -43.55 45.54 -13.29
C HIS A 159 -42.26 45.81 -12.51
N THR A 160 -41.31 44.89 -12.59
CA THR A 160 -39.94 45.16 -12.16
C THR A 160 -39.20 45.97 -13.23
N PRO A 161 -38.16 46.74 -12.84
CA PRO A 161 -37.25 47.33 -13.81
C PRO A 161 -36.54 46.24 -14.60
N GLN A 162 -36.19 46.57 -15.83
CA GLN A 162 -35.27 45.81 -16.66
C GLN A 162 -33.84 46.02 -16.15
N ILE A 163 -33.04 44.95 -16.06
CA ILE A 163 -31.66 45.02 -15.53
C ILE A 163 -30.67 44.70 -16.64
N PHE A 164 -29.73 45.62 -16.86
CA PHE A 164 -28.62 45.45 -17.78
C PHE A 164 -27.44 44.79 -17.06
N ILE A 165 -26.90 43.75 -17.67
CA ILE A 165 -25.73 43.01 -17.20
C ILE A 165 -24.64 43.12 -18.27
N GLU A 166 -23.47 43.59 -17.88
CA GLU A 166 -22.32 43.68 -18.78
C GLU A 166 -21.32 42.57 -18.46
N ILE A 167 -21.09 41.69 -19.42
CA ILE A 167 -20.09 40.63 -19.31
C ILE A 167 -18.88 41.03 -20.11
N SER A 168 -17.82 41.42 -19.40
CA SER A 168 -16.52 41.68 -20.00
C SER A 168 -15.83 40.35 -20.32
N GLY A 169 -15.14 40.31 -21.45
CA GLY A 169 -14.14 39.27 -21.66
C GLY A 169 -13.10 39.37 -20.56
N SER A 170 -12.61 38.22 -20.09
CA SER A 170 -11.50 38.23 -19.13
C SER A 170 -10.38 39.08 -19.70
N PRO A 171 -9.87 40.10 -18.97
CA PRO A 171 -8.67 40.78 -19.38
C PRO A 171 -7.53 39.79 -19.19
N THR A 172 -7.29 38.95 -20.20
CA THR A 172 -5.91 38.69 -20.59
C THR A 172 -5.36 40.05 -20.96
N LYS A 173 -4.79 40.74 -19.98
CA LYS A 173 -3.96 41.90 -20.20
C LYS A 173 -3.08 41.53 -21.39
N PRO A 174 -3.16 42.22 -22.55
CA PRO A 174 -1.95 42.36 -23.32
C PRO A 174 -1.10 43.19 -22.37
N GLU A 175 -0.31 42.51 -21.54
CA GLU A 175 0.92 43.09 -21.06
C GLU A 175 1.49 43.71 -22.34
N GLN A 176 1.67 45.04 -22.33
CA GLN A 176 2.48 45.67 -23.36
C GLN A 176 3.65 44.74 -23.52
N ALA A 177 3.74 44.11 -24.69
CA ALA A 177 4.86 43.27 -25.00
C ALA A 177 6.04 44.26 -25.03
N ASP A 178 6.66 44.48 -23.86
CA ASP A 178 8.09 44.27 -23.80
C ASP A 178 8.30 43.02 -24.62
N ILE A 179 9.03 43.14 -25.73
CA ILE A 179 9.21 42.06 -26.68
C ILE A 179 9.85 40.95 -25.85
N CYS A 180 9.02 40.07 -25.29
CA CYS A 180 9.47 38.95 -24.52
C CYS A 180 10.21 38.11 -25.53
N ASP A 181 11.51 37.94 -25.28
CA ASP A 181 12.34 37.05 -26.07
C ASP A 181 11.57 35.76 -26.29
N ILE A 182 11.65 35.26 -27.53
CA ILE A 182 11.11 33.95 -27.89
C ILE A 182 11.64 32.98 -26.83
N LYS A 183 10.74 32.38 -26.03
CA LYS A 183 11.14 31.38 -25.04
C LYS A 183 12.07 30.41 -25.76
N PRO A 184 13.29 30.15 -25.23
CA PRO A 184 14.18 29.21 -25.87
C PRO A 184 13.42 27.88 -26.01
N PRO A 185 13.58 27.16 -27.14
CA PRO A 185 12.97 25.86 -27.32
C PRO A 185 13.21 25.03 -26.05
N VAL A 186 12.13 24.64 -25.39
CA VAL A 186 12.23 23.77 -24.21
C VAL A 186 13.00 22.55 -24.67
N GLU A 187 14.16 22.30 -24.06
CA GLU A 187 14.94 21.10 -24.31
C GLU A 187 14.07 19.90 -23.94
N VAL A 188 13.42 19.31 -24.96
CA VAL A 188 12.79 18.01 -24.77
C VAL A 188 13.89 17.04 -24.38
N PRO A 189 13.76 16.31 -23.26
CA PRO A 189 14.77 15.34 -22.88
C PRO A 189 15.01 14.42 -24.07
N ARG A 190 16.26 14.36 -24.54
CA ARG A 190 16.64 13.53 -25.69
C ARG A 190 16.08 12.14 -25.48
N ALA A 191 15.38 11.62 -26.49
CA ALA A 191 14.91 10.25 -26.49
C ALA A 191 16.08 9.32 -26.13
N VAL A 192 15.82 8.34 -25.26
CA VAL A 192 16.82 7.36 -24.84
C VAL A 192 17.45 6.78 -26.11
N PRO A 193 18.76 6.90 -26.30
CA PRO A 193 19.35 6.50 -27.56
C PRO A 193 19.16 5.00 -27.74
N TRP A 194 18.89 4.56 -28.98
CA TRP A 194 18.56 3.17 -29.28
C TRP A 194 19.63 2.19 -28.78
N TRP A 195 20.90 2.61 -28.72
CA TRP A 195 21.99 1.80 -28.19
C TRP A 195 21.91 1.59 -26.67
N ALA A 196 21.34 2.54 -25.91
CA ALA A 196 21.11 2.37 -24.48
C ALA A 196 19.95 1.38 -24.21
N LEU A 197 18.92 1.40 -25.05
CA LEU A 197 17.86 0.38 -25.03
C LEU A 197 18.42 -1.00 -25.43
N ALA A 198 19.27 -1.06 -26.45
CA ALA A 198 19.94 -2.31 -26.85
C ALA A 198 20.86 -2.84 -25.74
N ALA A 199 21.64 -1.98 -25.09
CA ALA A 199 22.48 -2.35 -23.95
C ALA A 199 21.64 -2.86 -22.77
N GLY A 200 20.51 -2.21 -22.48
CA GLY A 200 19.55 -2.67 -21.46
C GLY A 200 18.96 -4.05 -21.77
N ALA A 201 18.60 -4.31 -23.04
CA ALA A 201 18.10 -5.61 -23.47
C ALA A 201 19.18 -6.72 -23.38
N VAL A 202 20.43 -6.40 -23.71
CA VAL A 202 21.57 -7.32 -23.54
C VAL A 202 21.81 -7.63 -22.05
N LEU A 203 21.78 -6.61 -21.18
CA LEU A 203 21.93 -6.82 -19.74
C LEU A 203 20.78 -7.65 -19.15
N LEU A 204 19.54 -7.41 -19.57
CA LEU A 204 18.38 -8.19 -19.13
C LEU A 204 18.43 -9.64 -19.61
N SER A 205 18.87 -9.88 -20.86
CA SER A 205 19.00 -11.24 -21.39
C SER A 205 20.16 -12.00 -20.74
N ALA A 206 21.30 -11.34 -20.51
CA ALA A 206 22.42 -11.91 -19.75
C ALA A 206 22.02 -12.22 -18.29
N GLY A 207 21.34 -11.29 -17.61
CA GLY A 207 20.84 -11.47 -16.26
C GLY A 207 19.84 -12.62 -16.15
N SER A 208 18.88 -12.69 -17.07
CA SER A 208 17.91 -13.79 -17.15
C SER A 208 18.60 -15.13 -17.45
N GLY A 209 19.57 -15.14 -18.36
CA GLY A 209 20.38 -16.32 -18.66
C GLY A 209 21.15 -16.82 -17.44
N CYS A 210 21.83 -15.92 -16.71
CA CYS A 210 22.52 -16.23 -15.46
C CYS A 210 21.56 -16.77 -14.39
N ALA A 211 20.38 -16.15 -14.22
CA ALA A 211 19.37 -16.62 -13.28
C ALA A 211 18.84 -18.02 -13.62
N ILE A 212 18.55 -18.28 -14.90
CA ILE A 212 18.12 -19.60 -15.39
C ILE A 212 19.23 -20.64 -15.17
N LEU A 213 20.48 -20.31 -15.51
CA LEU A 213 21.61 -21.22 -15.30
C LEU A 213 21.85 -21.50 -13.81
N PHE A 214 21.73 -20.49 -12.95
CA PHE A 214 21.84 -20.66 -11.51
C PHE A 214 20.72 -21.55 -10.95
N TYR A 215 19.47 -21.30 -11.37
CA TYR A 215 18.32 -22.12 -10.98
C TYR A 215 18.47 -23.57 -11.46
N LYS A 216 18.86 -23.78 -12.72
CA LYS A 216 19.12 -25.12 -13.27
C LYS A 216 20.25 -25.82 -12.55
N ARG A 217 21.35 -25.13 -12.21
CA ARG A 217 22.45 -25.69 -11.41
C ARG A 217 21.98 -26.09 -10.01
N ARG A 218 21.17 -25.27 -9.34
CA ARG A 218 20.60 -25.60 -8.03
C ARG A 218 19.70 -26.84 -8.10
N MET A 219 18.84 -26.92 -9.11
CA MET A 219 17.97 -28.09 -9.32
C MET A 219 18.76 -29.35 -9.69
N GLN A 220 19.81 -29.23 -10.51
CA GLN A 220 20.68 -30.36 -10.85
C GLN A 220 21.47 -30.86 -9.64
N ARG A 221 21.91 -29.98 -8.74
CA ARG A 221 22.55 -30.39 -7.48
C ARG A 221 21.60 -31.20 -6.62
N ARG A 222 20.37 -30.72 -6.40
CA ARG A 222 19.32 -31.48 -5.70
C ARG A 222 19.04 -32.83 -6.39
N LYS A 223 18.97 -32.87 -7.72
CA LYS A 223 18.73 -34.12 -8.48
C LYS A 223 19.93 -35.09 -8.44
N ASN A 224 21.16 -34.58 -8.39
CA ASN A 224 22.35 -35.42 -8.25
C ASN A 224 22.53 -35.91 -6.81
N GLU A 225 22.11 -35.13 -5.80
CA GLU A 225 21.96 -35.61 -4.44
C GLU A 225 20.96 -36.77 -4.37
N LEU A 226 19.86 -36.74 -5.13
CA LEU A 226 18.94 -37.90 -5.25
C LEU A 226 19.58 -39.15 -5.89
N LYS A 227 20.73 -39.06 -6.58
CA LYS A 227 21.41 -40.23 -7.15
C LYS A 227 22.31 -40.96 -6.14
N LYS A 228 22.87 -40.25 -5.18
CA LYS A 228 23.71 -40.86 -4.12
C LYS A 228 22.79 -41.43 -3.05
N ALA A 229 23.12 -42.59 -2.51
CA ALA A 229 22.33 -43.15 -1.42
C ALA A 229 22.47 -42.28 -0.16
N ALA A 230 21.42 -42.20 0.67
CA ALA A 230 21.41 -41.34 1.85
C ALA A 230 22.62 -41.57 2.79
N HIS A 231 23.03 -42.84 2.94
CA HIS A 231 24.17 -43.22 3.77
C HIS A 231 25.52 -42.76 3.18
N GLU A 232 25.69 -42.80 1.84
CA GLU A 232 26.90 -42.31 1.18
C GLU A 232 27.08 -40.81 1.40
N ILE A 233 25.99 -40.04 1.26
CA ILE A 233 26.00 -38.59 1.51
C ILE A 233 26.37 -38.29 2.96
N ALA A 234 25.78 -39.05 3.90
CA ALA A 234 26.04 -38.88 5.32
C ALA A 234 27.50 -39.23 5.68
N PHE A 235 28.05 -40.34 5.18
CA PHE A 235 29.45 -40.69 5.43
C PHE A 235 30.43 -39.67 4.81
N GLU A 236 30.17 -39.18 3.60
CA GLU A 236 30.99 -38.13 2.99
C GLU A 236 30.97 -36.83 3.82
N ALA A 237 29.80 -36.47 4.36
CA ALA A 237 29.65 -35.28 5.21
C ALA A 237 30.30 -35.46 6.60
N LEU A 238 30.18 -36.64 7.21
CA LEU A 238 30.84 -36.96 8.49
C LEU A 238 32.37 -36.93 8.36
N GLU A 239 32.91 -37.48 7.28
CA GLU A 239 34.35 -37.46 7.03
C GLU A 239 34.86 -36.02 6.82
N LYS A 240 34.10 -35.16 6.13
CA LYS A 240 34.42 -33.73 6.02
C LYS A 240 34.40 -33.05 7.40
N LEU A 241 33.38 -33.31 8.21
CA LEU A 241 33.28 -32.76 9.57
C LEU A 241 34.50 -33.17 10.43
N ARG A 242 34.96 -34.41 10.29
CA ARG A 242 36.17 -34.92 10.96
C ARG A 242 37.43 -34.17 10.52
N GLN A 243 37.57 -33.91 9.22
CA GLN A 243 38.72 -33.21 8.63
C GLN A 243 38.80 -31.72 9.03
N GLU A 244 37.69 -31.11 9.38
CA GLU A 244 37.64 -29.71 9.82
C GLU A 244 38.27 -29.47 11.20
N GLN A 245 38.52 -30.53 11.99
CA GLN A 245 39.20 -30.45 13.31
C GLN A 245 38.60 -29.40 14.26
N LEU A 246 37.27 -29.22 14.22
CA LEU A 246 36.57 -28.19 15.00
C LEU A 246 36.74 -28.36 16.52
N ILE A 247 36.86 -29.60 16.98
CA ILE A 247 37.08 -29.91 18.40
C ILE A 247 38.44 -29.37 18.88
N GLU A 248 39.50 -29.57 18.10
CA GLU A 248 40.85 -29.08 18.41
C GLU A 248 40.92 -27.54 18.43
N GLN A 249 40.04 -26.89 17.67
CA GLN A 249 39.88 -25.42 17.65
C GLN A 249 39.02 -24.88 18.81
N GLY A 250 38.53 -25.74 19.70
CA GLY A 250 37.62 -25.36 20.78
C GLY A 250 36.18 -25.05 20.32
N LEU A 251 35.84 -25.31 19.05
CA LEU A 251 34.54 -25.05 18.45
C LEU A 251 33.57 -26.24 18.62
N VAL A 252 33.47 -26.75 19.87
CA VAL A 252 32.66 -27.94 20.20
C VAL A 252 31.18 -27.73 19.89
N GLN A 253 30.63 -26.55 20.18
CA GLN A 253 29.22 -26.26 19.91
C GLN A 253 28.91 -26.31 18.40
N GLU A 254 29.76 -25.70 17.57
CA GLU A 254 29.65 -25.73 16.10
C GLU A 254 29.74 -27.16 15.56
N TYR A 255 30.65 -27.97 16.11
CA TYR A 255 30.76 -29.38 15.77
C TYR A 255 29.43 -30.13 16.01
N TYR A 256 28.77 -29.92 17.15
CA TYR A 256 27.47 -30.56 17.43
C TYR A 256 26.32 -30.00 16.60
N PHE A 257 26.36 -28.72 16.21
CA PHE A 257 25.44 -28.18 15.21
C PHE A 257 25.56 -28.94 13.88
N ARG A 258 26.79 -29.08 13.36
CA ARG A 258 27.05 -29.79 12.09
C ARG A 258 26.77 -31.29 12.16
N LEU A 259 27.22 -31.96 13.22
CA LEU A 259 26.98 -33.39 13.42
C LEU A 259 25.48 -33.70 13.42
N SER A 260 24.70 -32.89 14.14
CA SER A 260 23.26 -33.07 14.20
C SER A 260 22.55 -32.71 12.90
N ASP A 261 22.99 -31.68 12.16
CA ASP A 261 22.44 -31.37 10.83
C ASP A 261 22.67 -32.52 9.86
N ILE A 262 23.90 -33.07 9.82
CA ILE A 262 24.23 -34.24 8.99
C ILE A 262 23.33 -35.42 9.34
N PHE A 263 23.15 -35.69 10.65
CA PHE A 263 22.32 -36.80 11.10
C PHE A 263 20.83 -36.59 10.78
N ARG A 264 20.31 -35.37 10.93
CA ARG A 264 18.92 -35.02 10.58
C ARG A 264 18.67 -35.17 9.08
N ARG A 265 19.58 -34.67 8.23
CA ARG A 265 19.50 -34.88 6.77
C ARG A 265 19.52 -36.36 6.39
N TYR A 266 20.33 -37.15 7.09
CA TYR A 266 20.31 -38.60 6.89
C TYR A 266 18.95 -39.21 7.23
N ILE A 267 18.38 -38.87 8.40
CA ILE A 267 17.05 -39.34 8.81
C ILE A 267 16.01 -38.93 7.77
N GLU A 268 16.05 -37.67 7.31
CA GLU A 268 15.12 -37.14 6.32
C GLU A 268 15.18 -37.88 4.99
N HIS A 269 16.38 -38.09 4.46
CA HIS A 269 16.55 -38.82 3.20
C HIS A 269 16.24 -40.32 3.32
N ARG A 270 16.57 -40.95 4.47
CA ARG A 270 16.44 -42.39 4.66
C ARG A 270 15.01 -42.81 5.02
N PHE A 271 14.34 -42.03 5.86
CA PHE A 271 13.02 -42.35 6.40
C PHE A 271 11.92 -41.44 5.89
N THR A 272 12.24 -40.47 5.01
CA THR A 272 11.26 -39.54 4.41
C THR A 272 10.47 -38.76 5.48
N LEU A 273 11.17 -38.34 6.53
CA LEU A 273 10.65 -37.49 7.60
C LEU A 273 11.21 -36.07 7.47
N PRO A 274 10.48 -34.98 7.75
CA PRO A 274 10.99 -33.61 7.65
C PRO A 274 11.92 -33.24 8.84
N ALA A 275 12.98 -34.02 9.05
CA ALA A 275 13.82 -33.96 10.24
C ALA A 275 14.69 -32.69 10.36
N VAL A 276 15.00 -32.03 9.24
CA VAL A 276 15.75 -30.75 9.28
C VAL A 276 14.84 -29.58 9.68
N GLU A 277 13.56 -29.63 9.32
CA GLU A 277 12.59 -28.55 9.57
C GLU A 277 11.91 -28.67 10.95
N GLN A 278 11.98 -29.84 11.58
CA GLN A 278 11.36 -30.12 12.88
C GLN A 278 12.32 -29.91 14.05
N THR A 279 11.77 -29.54 15.21
CA THR A 279 12.53 -29.58 16.47
C THR A 279 12.78 -31.03 16.92
N THR A 280 13.75 -31.27 17.81
CA THR A 280 13.97 -32.63 18.34
C THR A 280 12.72 -33.19 19.03
N GLN A 281 11.97 -32.36 19.73
CA GLN A 281 10.74 -32.78 20.43
C GLN A 281 9.64 -33.23 19.47
N GLU A 282 9.53 -32.60 18.29
CA GLU A 282 8.57 -32.97 17.25
C GLU A 282 9.03 -34.21 16.46
N LEU A 283 10.32 -34.34 16.20
CA LEU A 283 10.89 -35.45 15.44
C LEU A 283 10.87 -36.79 16.21
N LEU A 284 11.02 -36.76 17.54
CA LEU A 284 11.11 -37.98 18.36
C LEU A 284 9.88 -38.90 18.29
N PRO A 285 8.63 -38.41 18.38
CA PRO A 285 7.44 -39.22 18.14
C PRO A 285 7.45 -39.95 16.80
N GLU A 286 7.88 -39.27 15.73
CA GLU A 286 7.94 -39.86 14.38
C GLU A 286 9.00 -40.96 14.30
N ILE A 287 10.20 -40.72 14.86
CA ILE A 287 11.26 -41.74 14.98
C ILE A 287 10.76 -42.98 15.72
N MET A 288 9.95 -42.79 16.77
CA MET A 288 9.42 -43.92 17.54
C MET A 288 8.42 -44.78 16.77
N ASN A 289 7.75 -44.20 15.78
CA ASN A 289 6.79 -44.88 14.91
C ASN A 289 7.43 -45.57 13.69
N LEU A 290 8.74 -45.37 13.44
CA LEU A 290 9.43 -45.99 12.30
C LEU A 290 9.41 -47.53 12.36
N ASP A 291 9.36 -48.18 11.21
CA ASP A 291 9.54 -49.64 11.13
C ASP A 291 11.04 -49.99 11.13
N THR A 292 11.65 -49.99 12.31
CA THR A 292 13.09 -50.25 12.52
C THR A 292 13.30 -50.83 13.92
N HIS A 293 14.43 -51.53 14.13
CA HIS A 293 14.74 -52.17 15.41
C HIS A 293 14.64 -51.17 16.59
N PRO A 294 13.94 -51.50 17.70
CA PRO A 294 13.73 -50.58 18.83
C PRO A 294 15.01 -49.98 19.40
N LYS A 295 16.10 -50.76 19.44
CA LYS A 295 17.44 -50.29 19.86
C LYS A 295 17.90 -49.08 19.04
N ILE A 296 17.71 -49.10 17.72
CA ILE A 296 18.14 -48.03 16.82
C ILE A 296 17.32 -46.76 17.09
N LYS A 297 16.01 -46.89 17.33
CA LYS A 297 15.15 -45.75 17.70
C LYS A 297 15.62 -45.09 18.99
N THR A 298 15.98 -45.89 19.99
CA THR A 298 16.53 -45.39 21.26
C THR A 298 17.88 -44.71 21.04
N GLN A 299 18.77 -45.29 20.24
CA GLN A 299 20.06 -44.67 19.91
C GLN A 299 19.90 -43.34 19.13
N MET A 300 18.95 -43.26 18.19
CA MET A 300 18.60 -42.01 17.49
C MET A 300 18.15 -40.93 18.47
N ARG A 301 17.27 -41.28 19.43
CA ARG A 301 16.86 -40.36 20.48
C ARG A 301 18.04 -39.86 21.30
N GLU A 302 18.89 -40.77 21.76
CA GLU A 302 20.05 -40.44 22.59
C GLU A 302 20.97 -39.45 21.87
N VAL A 303 21.32 -39.72 20.61
CA VAL A 303 22.17 -38.84 19.80
C VAL A 303 21.57 -37.44 19.65
N LEU A 304 20.28 -37.34 19.31
CA LEU A 304 19.61 -36.05 19.12
C LEU A 304 19.53 -35.23 20.42
N THR A 305 19.17 -35.88 21.53
CA THR A 305 19.10 -35.23 22.84
C THR A 305 20.48 -34.78 23.33
N GLN A 306 21.51 -35.61 23.17
CA GLN A 306 22.89 -35.27 23.51
C GLN A 306 23.38 -34.07 22.71
N ALA A 307 23.09 -34.02 21.41
CA ALA A 307 23.44 -32.88 20.59
C ALA A 307 22.76 -31.58 21.05
N ASP A 308 21.47 -31.64 21.41
CA ASP A 308 20.74 -30.46 21.90
C ASP A 308 21.26 -29.96 23.26
N MET A 309 21.70 -30.86 24.15
CA MET A 309 22.35 -30.47 25.41
C MET A 309 23.61 -29.63 25.16
N VAL A 310 24.43 -30.00 24.18
CA VAL A 310 25.63 -29.23 23.83
C VAL A 310 25.27 -27.90 23.16
N LYS A 311 24.33 -27.92 22.20
CA LYS A 311 23.93 -26.72 21.43
C LYS A 311 23.27 -25.65 22.29
N PHE A 312 22.45 -26.04 23.26
CA PHE A 312 21.55 -25.14 23.97
C PHE A 312 21.74 -25.12 25.49
N ALA A 313 22.18 -26.22 26.11
CA ALA A 313 22.30 -26.33 27.57
C ALA A 313 23.72 -26.03 28.12
N LYS A 314 24.62 -25.50 27.27
CA LYS A 314 26.03 -25.19 27.63
C LYS A 314 26.78 -26.40 28.22
N TYR A 315 26.37 -27.61 27.86
CA TYR A 315 27.08 -28.83 28.24
C TYR A 315 28.37 -28.95 27.42
N LEU A 316 29.51 -29.20 28.07
CA LEU A 316 30.78 -29.47 27.42
C LEU A 316 31.15 -30.94 27.64
N PRO A 317 30.91 -31.81 26.64
CA PRO A 317 31.27 -33.23 26.73
C PRO A 317 32.78 -33.42 26.72
N ALA A 318 33.25 -34.47 27.38
CA ALA A 318 34.65 -34.89 27.28
C ALA A 318 34.98 -35.47 25.90
N ASP A 319 36.23 -35.44 25.47
CA ASP A 319 36.65 -35.92 24.14
C ASP A 319 36.24 -37.38 23.85
N GLN A 320 36.21 -38.21 24.90
CA GLN A 320 35.72 -39.59 24.81
C GLN A 320 34.23 -39.63 24.44
N GLU A 321 33.39 -38.82 25.08
CA GLU A 321 31.96 -38.73 24.78
C GLU A 321 31.72 -38.19 23.37
N ILE A 322 32.52 -37.21 22.91
CA ILE A 322 32.44 -36.67 21.55
C ILE A 322 32.71 -37.78 20.52
N THR A 323 33.74 -38.58 20.78
CA THR A 323 34.11 -39.73 19.93
C THR A 323 33.01 -40.80 19.94
N GLU A 324 32.45 -41.12 21.11
CA GLU A 324 31.33 -42.05 21.24
C GLU A 324 30.09 -41.57 20.48
N HIS A 325 29.75 -40.29 20.56
CA HIS A 325 28.59 -39.72 19.86
C HIS A 325 28.78 -39.80 18.34
N TYR A 326 29.99 -39.51 17.84
CA TYR A 326 30.32 -39.65 16.42
C TYR A 326 30.21 -41.09 15.94
N ASN A 327 30.80 -42.04 16.69
CA ASN A 327 30.74 -43.46 16.36
C ASN A 327 29.31 -43.99 16.37
N LYS A 328 28.49 -43.54 17.33
CA LYS A 328 27.08 -43.93 17.41
C LYS A 328 26.26 -43.48 16.20
N VAL A 329 26.54 -42.29 15.68
CA VAL A 329 25.93 -41.81 14.41
C VAL A 329 26.33 -42.73 13.26
N ILE A 330 27.61 -43.08 13.14
CA ILE A 330 28.10 -44.02 12.12
C ILE A 330 27.42 -45.39 12.23
N GLU A 331 27.34 -45.95 13.44
CA GLU A 331 26.68 -47.23 13.69
C GLU A 331 25.22 -47.22 13.28
N ILE A 332 24.48 -46.16 13.63
CA ILE A 332 23.07 -46.01 13.24
C ILE A 332 22.93 -45.97 11.72
N ILE A 333 23.76 -45.17 11.03
CA ILE A 333 23.73 -45.06 9.57
C ILE A 333 24.07 -46.42 8.94
N ALA A 334 25.12 -47.09 9.41
CA ALA A 334 25.55 -48.39 8.91
C ALA A 334 24.49 -49.47 9.13
N ALA A 335 23.80 -49.47 10.28
CA ALA A 335 22.74 -50.42 10.60
C ALA A 335 21.44 -50.17 9.84
N THR A 336 21.25 -48.96 9.30
CA THR A 336 20.00 -48.56 8.61
C THR A 336 20.20 -48.33 7.11
N LYS A 337 21.41 -48.50 6.56
CA LYS A 337 21.66 -48.36 5.13
C LYS A 337 20.79 -49.32 4.32
N ILE A 338 20.26 -48.85 3.19
CA ILE A 338 19.64 -49.70 2.17
C ILE A 338 20.73 -49.99 1.15
N GLU A 339 21.07 -51.25 0.95
CA GLU A 339 21.94 -51.65 -0.15
C GLU A 339 21.11 -51.70 -1.44
N PRO A 340 21.59 -51.11 -2.55
CA PRO A 340 20.87 -51.17 -3.81
C PRO A 340 20.78 -52.63 -4.30
N PRO A 341 19.70 -53.00 -5.03
CA PRO A 341 19.58 -54.33 -5.63
C PRO A 341 20.81 -54.67 -6.49
N PRO A 342 21.22 -55.95 -6.58
CA PRO A 342 22.46 -56.38 -7.25
C PRO A 342 22.64 -55.88 -8.68
N ASP A 343 21.56 -55.58 -9.40
CA ASP A 343 21.59 -55.15 -10.81
C ASP A 343 22.15 -53.74 -11.01
N GLN A 344 22.26 -52.90 -9.97
CA GLN A 344 22.82 -51.54 -10.11
C GLN A 344 24.33 -51.45 -9.91
N GLN A 345 24.99 -52.51 -9.43
CA GLN A 345 26.45 -52.52 -9.23
C GLN A 345 27.24 -52.84 -10.50
N GLN A 346 26.61 -53.37 -11.55
CA GLN A 346 27.31 -53.73 -12.80
C GLN A 346 27.55 -52.55 -13.75
N HIS A 347 26.82 -51.44 -13.60
CA HIS A 347 26.99 -50.26 -14.46
C HIS A 347 28.05 -49.26 -14.00
N THR A 348 28.46 -49.29 -12.73
CA THR A 348 29.51 -48.39 -12.19
C THR A 348 30.92 -48.94 -12.39
N THR A 349 31.12 -50.27 -12.36
CA THR A 349 32.46 -50.85 -12.50
C THR A 349 33.00 -50.85 -13.94
N LYS A 350 32.14 -50.83 -14.97
CA LYS A 350 32.59 -50.82 -16.38
C LYS A 350 33.08 -49.45 -16.88
N ASN A 351 32.70 -48.34 -16.24
CA ASN A 351 33.03 -46.99 -16.72
C ASN A 351 34.29 -46.37 -16.08
N THR A 352 34.94 -47.04 -15.12
CA THR A 352 36.15 -46.51 -14.44
C THR A 352 37.46 -47.00 -15.07
N VAL A 353 37.43 -47.95 -16.02
CA VAL A 353 38.65 -48.45 -16.69
C VAL A 353 38.99 -47.69 -17.98
N GLN A 354 38.07 -46.87 -18.52
CA GLN A 354 38.23 -46.28 -19.85
C GLN A 354 38.74 -44.82 -19.88
N SER A 355 39.29 -44.30 -18.77
CA SER A 355 39.81 -42.93 -18.71
C SER A 355 41.14 -42.82 -17.96
N ALA A 356 42.08 -43.74 -18.26
CA ALA A 356 43.51 -43.45 -18.12
C ALA A 356 44.03 -42.99 -19.50
N PRO A 357 44.66 -41.81 -19.62
CA PRO A 357 45.22 -41.35 -20.89
C PRO A 357 46.47 -42.18 -21.25
N GLU A 358 46.43 -42.85 -22.40
CA GLU A 358 47.58 -43.46 -23.06
C GLU A 358 48.66 -42.39 -23.32
N MET A 359 49.78 -42.51 -22.61
CA MET A 359 51.03 -41.81 -22.92
C MET A 359 51.56 -42.29 -24.26
N HIS A 360 51.42 -41.46 -25.30
CA HIS A 360 51.98 -41.68 -26.62
C HIS A 360 53.52 -41.58 -26.55
N VAL A 361 54.21 -42.72 -26.52
CA VAL A 361 55.67 -42.80 -26.67
C VAL A 361 55.97 -42.74 -28.17
N GLN A 362 56.31 -41.55 -28.67
CA GLN A 362 56.81 -41.38 -30.02
C GLN A 362 58.32 -41.68 -30.03
N GLN A 363 58.68 -42.82 -30.60
CA GLN A 363 60.07 -43.21 -30.89
C GLN A 363 60.62 -42.30 -32.01
N HIS A 364 61.73 -41.63 -31.75
CA HIS A 364 62.58 -41.03 -32.78
C HIS A 364 63.92 -41.77 -32.81
N GLN A 365 64.11 -42.55 -33.87
CA GLN A 365 65.43 -42.97 -34.31
C GLN A 365 66.05 -41.83 -35.14
N LYS A 366 67.21 -41.31 -34.74
CA LYS A 366 68.34 -41.06 -35.68
C LYS A 366 69.61 -40.58 -34.98
N ASN A 367 70.72 -41.02 -35.56
CA ASN A 367 72.09 -40.51 -35.48
C ASN A 367 72.99 -41.03 -34.35
N GLN A 368 73.59 -42.20 -34.64
CA GLN A 368 75.03 -42.33 -34.48
C GLN A 368 75.73 -41.45 -35.53
N HIS A 369 76.61 -40.54 -35.12
CA HIS A 369 77.94 -40.34 -35.73
C HIS A 369 78.71 -39.20 -35.03
N GLN A 370 79.98 -39.51 -34.72
CA GLN A 370 81.15 -38.62 -34.62
C GLN A 370 81.12 -37.60 -33.47
N GLY A 371 82.02 -37.69 -32.49
CA GLY A 371 83.45 -37.42 -32.61
C GLY A 371 83.68 -36.08 -31.88
N GLY A 372 84.31 -36.05 -30.72
CA GLY A 372 85.76 -35.96 -30.60
C GLY A 372 86.12 -34.65 -29.90
N LEU A 373 87.12 -34.76 -29.01
CA LEU A 373 87.81 -33.72 -28.23
C LEU A 373 87.12 -33.23 -26.95
#